data_AF-A0A971AU39-F1
#
_entry.id   AF-A0A971AU39-F1
#
_cell.length_a   1.000
_cell.length_b   1.000
_cell.length_c   1.000
_cell.angle_alpha   90.00
_cell.angle_beta   90.00
_cell.angle_gamma   90.00
#
_symmetry.space_group_name_H-M   'P 1'
#
loop_
_entity.id
_entity.type
_entity.pdbx_description
1 polymer ?
#
loop_
_entity_poly.entity_id
_entity_poly.type
_entity_poly.pdbx_seq_one_letter_code
_entity_poly.pdbx_strand_id
1 'polypeptide(L)'
;MNHREVRKVFLVHWIMAGILGLVLWVIPGRFLQALGWAPIDPILSRLLGAALLALGWASFLGWRAKAGACTGALIQMELVYTVLGAVAVLRHLLVAHWPWMVWLLFVVLAGWAVAWAWCALWGMRRQGDAPTSA
;
A
#
# COMPACT_ATOMS: atom_id res chain seq x y z
N MET A 1 19.31 -2.19 3.90
CA MET A 1 18.70 -1.39 2.82
C MET A 1 19.37 -0.01 2.80
N ASN A 2 19.48 0.69 1.68
CA ASN A 2 20.02 2.05 1.65
C ASN A 2 18.86 3.07 1.63
N HIS A 3 19.10 4.32 2.03
CA HIS A 3 18.07 5.37 1.93
C HIS A 3 17.49 5.52 0.52
N ARG A 4 18.31 5.28 -0.50
CA ARG A 4 17.88 5.31 -1.90
C ARG A 4 16.83 4.24 -2.19
N GLU A 5 16.95 3.05 -1.61
CA GLU A 5 15.99 1.96 -1.84
C GLU A 5 14.64 2.25 -1.19
N VAL A 6 14.61 2.78 0.05
CA VAL A 6 13.35 3.21 0.70
C VAL A 6 12.65 4.28 -0.14
N ARG A 7 13.40 5.23 -0.71
CA ARG A 7 12.84 6.23 -1.61
C ARG A 7 12.28 5.64 -2.90
N LYS A 8 12.90 4.58 -3.45
CA LYS A 8 12.33 3.86 -4.61
C LYS A 8 11.01 3.19 -4.24
N VAL A 9 10.92 2.55 -3.08
CA VAL A 9 9.67 1.93 -2.59
C VAL A 9 8.55 2.97 -2.52
N PHE A 10 8.80 4.12 -1.89
CA PHE A 10 7.85 5.24 -1.85
C PHE A 10 7.46 5.76 -3.25
N LEU A 11 8.43 5.92 -4.15
CA LEU A 11 8.18 6.41 -5.51
C LEU A 11 7.29 5.44 -6.31
N VAL A 12 7.62 4.14 -6.29
CA VAL A 12 6.84 3.11 -6.98
C VAL A 12 5.45 3.01 -6.38
N HIS A 13 5.32 3.05 -5.05
CA HIS A 13 4.02 3.01 -4.39
C HIS A 13 3.16 4.23 -4.73
N TRP A 14 3.73 5.43 -4.71
CA TRP A 14 3.04 6.66 -5.08
C TRP A 14 2.49 6.58 -6.52
N ILE A 15 3.30 6.14 -7.48
CA ILE A 15 2.85 6.02 -8.88
C ILE A 15 1.72 4.99 -9.00
N MET A 16 1.89 3.81 -8.41
CA MET A 16 0.91 2.72 -8.48
C MET A 16 -0.41 3.12 -7.80
N ALA A 17 -0.36 3.60 -6.56
CA ALA A 17 -1.51 4.02 -5.79
C ALA A 17 -2.19 5.26 -6.41
N GLY A 18 -1.40 6.18 -6.97
CA GLY A 18 -1.89 7.36 -7.69
C GLY A 18 -2.70 6.98 -8.93
N ILE A 19 -2.14 6.14 -9.80
CA ILE A 19 -2.82 5.70 -11.04
C ILE A 19 -4.06 4.87 -10.70
N LEU A 20 -3.91 3.84 -9.86
CA LEU A 20 -5.02 2.96 -9.51
C LEU A 20 -6.11 3.70 -8.73
N GLY A 21 -5.73 4.55 -7.78
CA GLY A 21 -6.64 5.38 -7.01
C GLY A 21 -7.42 6.35 -7.89
N LEU A 22 -6.75 7.02 -8.84
CA LEU A 22 -7.41 7.93 -9.78
C LEU A 22 -8.43 7.20 -10.66
N VAL A 23 -8.05 6.04 -11.22
CA VAL A 23 -8.95 5.24 -12.07
C VAL A 23 -10.18 4.78 -11.28
N LEU A 24 -9.99 4.26 -10.06
CA LEU A 24 -11.10 3.83 -9.19
C LEU A 24 -11.96 5.00 -8.69
N TRP A 25 -11.39 6.19 -8.54
CA TRP A 25 -12.14 7.37 -8.12
C TRP A 25 -13.01 7.94 -9.24
N VAL A 26 -12.48 8.01 -10.47
CA VAL A 26 -13.17 8.65 -11.61
C VAL A 26 -14.12 7.68 -12.32
N ILE A 27 -13.68 6.47 -12.67
CA ILE A 27 -14.41 5.50 -13.50
C ILE A 27 -14.34 4.06 -12.95
N PRO A 28 -14.75 3.81 -11.69
CA PRO A 28 -14.62 2.49 -11.07
C PRO A 28 -15.39 1.42 -11.84
N GLY A 29 -16.63 1.71 -12.26
CA GLY A 29 -17.50 0.73 -12.92
C GLY A 29 -16.90 0.18 -14.21
N ARG A 30 -16.43 1.06 -15.11
CA ARG A 30 -15.82 0.64 -16.38
C ARG A 30 -14.54 -0.15 -16.17
N PHE A 31 -13.68 0.31 -15.25
CA PHE A 31 -12.41 -0.35 -14.96
C PHE A 31 -12.62 -1.74 -14.35
N LEU A 32 -13.46 -1.83 -13.30
CA LEU A 32 -13.73 -3.09 -12.62
C LEU A 32 -14.50 -4.07 -13.51
N GLN A 33 -15.44 -3.62 -14.34
CA GLN A 33 -16.09 -4.47 -15.34
C GLN A 33 -15.10 -5.01 -16.38
N ALA A 34 -14.16 -4.20 -16.85
CA ALA A 34 -13.14 -4.65 -17.81
C ALA A 34 -12.23 -5.73 -17.23
N LEU A 35 -12.03 -5.74 -15.90
CA LEU A 35 -11.32 -6.80 -15.19
C LEU A 35 -12.18 -8.04 -14.91
N GLY A 36 -13.51 -7.95 -15.12
CA GLY A 36 -14.51 -8.99 -14.86
C GLY A 36 -15.09 -8.97 -13.44
N TRP A 37 -14.92 -7.87 -12.69
CA TRP A 37 -15.35 -7.78 -11.29
C TRP A 37 -16.87 -7.60 -11.24
N ALA A 38 -17.56 -8.49 -10.53
CA ALA A 38 -19.00 -8.36 -10.28
C ALA A 38 -19.39 -9.06 -8.97
N PRO A 39 -20.34 -8.50 -8.18
CA PRO A 39 -20.99 -7.20 -8.34
C PRO A 39 -20.05 -6.01 -8.03
N ILE A 40 -20.36 -4.82 -8.57
CA ILE A 40 -19.59 -3.58 -8.32
C ILE A 40 -20.43 -2.60 -7.53
N ASP A 41 -19.91 -2.16 -6.39
CA ASP A 41 -20.44 -1.03 -5.63
C ASP A 41 -19.68 0.26 -6.00
N PRO A 42 -20.31 1.22 -6.69
CA PRO A 42 -19.64 2.44 -7.12
C PRO A 42 -19.25 3.39 -5.98
N ILE A 43 -19.89 3.30 -4.81
CA ILE A 43 -19.59 4.16 -3.65
C ILE A 43 -18.33 3.61 -2.98
N LEU A 44 -18.32 2.32 -2.63
CA LEU A 44 -17.16 1.69 -2.01
C LEU A 44 -15.93 1.74 -2.92
N SER A 45 -16.12 1.57 -4.23
CA SER A 45 -15.00 1.65 -5.19
C SER A 45 -14.36 3.05 -5.21
N ARG A 46 -15.15 4.12 -5.11
CA ARG A 46 -14.63 5.50 -5.05
C ARG A 46 -13.97 5.80 -3.71
N LEU A 47 -14.51 5.29 -2.61
CA LEU A 47 -13.89 5.42 -1.29
C LEU A 47 -12.53 4.69 -1.25
N LEU A 48 -12.44 3.51 -1.84
CA LEU A 48 -11.16 2.81 -2.02
C LEU A 48 -10.20 3.62 -2.89
N GLY A 49 -10.68 4.19 -4.00
CA GLY A 49 -9.89 5.08 -4.85
C GLY A 49 -9.34 6.29 -4.09
N ALA A 50 -10.17 6.94 -3.27
CA ALA A 50 -9.76 8.05 -2.42
C ALA A 50 -8.72 7.64 -1.36
N ALA A 51 -8.89 6.45 -0.74
CA ALA A 51 -7.91 5.90 0.19
C ALA A 51 -6.55 5.67 -0.49
N LEU A 52 -6.54 5.08 -1.69
CA LEU A 52 -5.31 4.88 -2.47
C LEU A 52 -4.66 6.20 -2.89
N LEU A 53 -5.44 7.22 -3.24
CA LEU A 53 -4.90 8.55 -3.54
C LEU A 53 -4.28 9.20 -2.30
N ALA A 54 -4.92 9.06 -1.12
CA ALA A 54 -4.38 9.56 0.14
C ALA A 54 -3.07 8.85 0.53
N LEU A 55 -3.01 7.51 0.38
CA LEU A 55 -1.78 6.72 0.59
C LEU A 55 -0.71 7.08 -0.44
N GLY A 56 -1.09 7.26 -1.71
CA GLY A 56 -0.19 7.72 -2.76
C GLY A 56 0.43 9.07 -2.40
N TRP A 57 -0.38 10.02 -1.91
CA TRP A 57 0.11 11.31 -1.44
C TRP A 57 1.04 11.19 -0.22
N ALA A 58 0.68 10.36 0.75
CA ALA A 58 1.53 10.05 1.91
C ALA A 58 2.89 9.47 1.45
N SER A 59 2.87 8.60 0.45
CA SER A 59 4.08 8.05 -0.16
C SER A 59 4.91 9.08 -0.93
N PHE A 60 4.28 10.03 -1.62
CA PHE A 60 4.97 11.17 -2.23
C PHE A 60 5.69 12.03 -1.18
N LEU A 61 5.04 12.29 -0.05
CA LEU A 61 5.67 12.99 1.08
C LEU A 61 6.85 12.19 1.63
N GLY A 62 6.70 10.88 1.79
CA GLY A 62 7.78 9.96 2.21
C GLY A 62 8.97 9.95 1.24
N TRP A 63 8.72 10.06 -0.07
CA TRP A 63 9.77 10.14 -1.09
C TRP A 63 10.56 11.46 -1.04
N ARG A 64 9.89 12.57 -0.71
CA ARG A 64 10.49 13.91 -0.58
C ARG A 64 11.16 14.15 0.78
N ALA A 65 10.72 13.47 1.83
CA ALA A 65 11.22 13.66 3.17
C ALA A 65 12.70 13.26 3.31
N LYS A 66 13.44 14.01 4.14
CA LYS A 66 14.73 13.56 4.67
C LYS A 66 14.49 12.47 5.70
N ALA A 67 15.44 11.54 5.83
CA ALA A 67 15.39 10.45 6.79
C ALA A 67 15.03 10.93 8.21
N GLY A 68 14.00 10.35 8.83
CA GLY A 68 13.65 10.68 10.21
C GLY A 68 12.33 10.07 10.70
N ALA A 69 11.87 10.52 11.87
CA ALA A 69 10.66 10.01 12.53
C ALA A 69 9.39 10.10 11.67
N CYS A 70 9.26 11.16 10.86
CA CYS A 70 8.14 11.32 9.93
C CYS A 70 8.08 10.18 8.90
N THR A 71 9.22 9.72 8.37
CA THR A 71 9.29 8.55 7.47
C THR A 71 8.86 7.26 8.19
N GLY A 72 9.21 7.10 9.47
CA GLY A 72 8.83 5.94 10.26
C GLY A 72 7.32 5.80 10.42
N ALA A 73 6.63 6.90 10.77
CA ALA A 73 5.18 6.91 10.90
C ALA A 73 4.47 6.58 9.57
N LEU A 74 4.96 7.12 8.45
CA LEU A 74 4.42 6.82 7.12
C LEU A 74 4.56 5.34 6.77
N ILE A 75 5.73 4.74 7.01
CA ILE A 75 5.95 3.30 6.78
C ILE A 75 4.99 2.47 7.63
N GLN A 76 4.78 2.82 8.90
CA GLN A 76 3.86 2.09 9.78
C GLN A 76 2.41 2.18 9.30
N MET A 77 1.95 3.36 8.88
CA MET A 77 0.61 3.54 8.33
C MET A 77 0.38 2.69 7.07
N GLU A 78 1.32 2.74 6.12
CA GLU A 78 1.28 1.97 4.87
C GLU A 78 1.31 0.45 5.15
N LEU A 79 2.14 0.02 6.10
CA LEU A 79 2.20 -1.37 6.55
C LEU A 79 0.87 -1.83 7.15
N VAL A 80 0.28 -1.04 8.06
CA VAL A 80 -1.00 -1.39 8.70
C VAL A 80 -2.10 -1.52 7.65
N TYR A 81 -2.22 -0.55 6.74
CA TYR A 81 -3.22 -0.61 5.68
C TYR A 81 -3.06 -1.87 4.79
N THR A 82 -1.84 -2.14 4.32
CA THR A 82 -1.59 -3.26 3.40
C THR A 82 -1.75 -4.62 4.07
N VAL A 83 -1.34 -4.77 5.34
CA VAL A 83 -1.58 -5.99 6.13
C VAL A 83 -3.07 -6.21 6.37
N LEU A 84 -3.80 -5.20 6.84
CA LEU A 84 -5.23 -5.32 7.08
C LEU A 84 -5.99 -5.61 5.79
N GLY A 85 -5.64 -4.95 4.69
CA GLY A 85 -6.20 -5.22 3.37
C GLY A 85 -5.93 -6.66 2.92
N ALA A 86 -4.68 -7.13 3.02
CA ALA A 86 -4.31 -8.49 2.65
C ALA A 86 -5.07 -9.54 3.47
N VAL A 87 -5.18 -9.36 4.80
CA VAL A 87 -5.93 -10.27 5.69
C VAL A 87 -7.42 -10.25 5.35
N ALA A 88 -8.01 -9.08 5.12
CA ALA A 88 -9.41 -8.96 4.75
C ALA A 88 -9.72 -9.71 3.44
N VAL A 89 -8.88 -9.56 2.41
CA VAL A 89 -9.05 -10.27 1.14
C VAL A 89 -8.79 -11.78 1.30
N LEU A 90 -7.74 -12.17 2.02
CA LEU A 90 -7.43 -13.58 2.27
C LEU A 90 -8.59 -14.30 2.95
N ARG A 91 -9.22 -13.68 3.95
CA ARG A 91 -10.41 -14.23 4.61
C ARG A 91 -11.51 -14.56 3.61
N HIS A 92 -11.74 -13.72 2.61
CA HIS A 92 -12.74 -13.98 1.57
C HIS A 92 -12.31 -15.11 0.64
N LEU A 93 -11.04 -15.14 0.24
CA LEU A 93 -10.46 -16.19 -0.62
C LEU A 93 -10.53 -17.59 0.00
N LEU A 94 -10.46 -17.70 1.32
CA LEU A 94 -10.54 -18.99 2.03
C LEU A 94 -11.96 -19.57 2.14
N VAL A 95 -13.00 -18.76 1.93
CA VAL A 95 -14.40 -19.17 2.15
C VAL A 95 -15.12 -19.48 0.84
N ALA A 96 -14.74 -18.86 -0.28
CA ALA A 96 -15.44 -19.01 -1.54
C ALA A 96 -14.49 -19.02 -2.75
N HIS A 97 -14.97 -19.55 -3.88
CA HIS A 97 -14.25 -19.51 -5.15
C HIS A 97 -14.42 -18.13 -5.79
N TRP A 98 -13.38 -17.31 -5.69
CA TRP A 98 -13.36 -15.98 -6.29
C TRP A 98 -12.62 -15.97 -7.63
N PRO A 99 -12.96 -15.02 -8.53
CA PRO A 99 -12.21 -14.81 -9.76
C PRO A 99 -10.73 -14.49 -9.49
N TRP A 100 -9.88 -14.77 -10.48
CA TRP A 100 -8.42 -14.59 -10.41
C TRP A 100 -8.00 -13.15 -10.04
N MET A 101 -8.82 -12.14 -10.33
CA MET A 101 -8.50 -10.75 -9.98
C MET A 101 -8.45 -10.51 -8.46
N VAL A 102 -9.24 -11.25 -7.67
CA VAL A 102 -9.24 -11.11 -6.20
C VAL A 102 -7.94 -11.69 -5.64
N TRP A 103 -7.44 -12.76 -6.25
CA TRP A 103 -6.09 -13.28 -6.00
C TRP A 103 -5.01 -12.28 -6.38
N LEU A 104 -5.13 -11.63 -7.54
CA LEU A 104 -4.18 -10.57 -7.93
C LEU A 104 -4.17 -9.43 -6.91
N LEU A 105 -5.34 -8.96 -6.46
CA LEU A 105 -5.45 -7.93 -5.42
C LEU A 105 -4.76 -8.37 -4.13
N PHE A 106 -4.98 -9.61 -3.69
CA PHE A 106 -4.31 -10.17 -2.52
C PHE A 106 -2.79 -10.17 -2.68
N VAL A 107 -2.27 -10.68 -3.80
CA VAL A 107 -0.82 -10.74 -4.09
C VAL A 107 -0.20 -9.35 -4.08
N VAL A 108 -0.88 -8.35 -4.65
CA VAL A 108 -0.41 -6.96 -4.65
C VAL A 108 -0.36 -6.39 -3.24
N LEU A 109 -1.43 -6.56 -2.44
CA LEU A 109 -1.47 -6.08 -1.05
C LEU A 109 -0.42 -6.78 -0.18
N ALA A 110 -0.28 -8.10 -0.32
CA ALA A 110 0.73 -8.88 0.39
C ALA A 110 2.15 -8.48 -0.01
N GLY A 111 2.40 -8.24 -1.30
CA GLY A 111 3.70 -7.77 -1.81
C GLY A 111 4.08 -6.42 -1.20
N TRP A 112 3.13 -5.48 -1.13
CA TRP A 112 3.36 -4.20 -0.46
C TRP A 112 3.53 -4.35 1.06
N ALA A 113 2.75 -5.19 1.72
CA ALA A 113 2.93 -5.48 3.14
C ALA A 113 4.34 -5.99 3.45
N VAL A 114 4.87 -6.90 2.63
CA VAL A 114 6.26 -7.39 2.77
C VAL A 114 7.26 -6.27 2.53
N ALA A 115 7.07 -5.44 1.50
CA ALA A 115 7.96 -4.32 1.20
C ALA A 115 8.02 -3.32 2.37
N TRP A 116 6.87 -2.96 2.95
CA TRP A 116 6.79 -2.05 4.09
C TRP A 116 7.32 -2.66 5.38
N ALA A 117 7.05 -3.95 5.64
CA ALA A 117 7.61 -4.67 6.78
C ALA A 117 9.13 -4.70 6.71
N TRP A 118 9.69 -4.95 5.52
CA TRP A 118 11.13 -4.91 5.30
C TRP A 118 11.72 -3.52 5.54
N CYS A 119 11.03 -2.45 5.09
CA CYS A 119 11.42 -1.07 5.40
C CYS A 119 11.40 -0.78 6.90
N ALA A 120 10.35 -1.23 7.61
CA ALA A 120 10.17 -1.00 9.04
C ALA A 120 11.24 -1.73 9.87
N LEU A 121 11.47 -3.02 9.59
CA LEU A 121 12.50 -3.84 10.24
C LEU A 121 13.89 -3.23 10.06
N TRP A 122 14.19 -2.71 8.86
CA TRP A 122 15.45 -2.04 8.61
C TRP A 122 15.57 -0.71 9.38
N GLY A 123 14.49 0.07 9.47
CA GLY A 123 14.45 1.30 10.25
C GLY A 123 14.74 1.09 11.73
N MET A 124 14.21 0.02 12.33
CA MET A 124 14.46 -0.33 13.74
C MET A 124 15.92 -0.72 14.01
N ARG A 125 16.53 -1.53 13.12
CA ARG A 125 17.94 -1.95 13.27
C ARG A 125 18.88 -0.75 13.37
N ARG A 126 18.67 0.28 12.55
CA ARG A 126 19.48 1.51 12.59
C ARG A 126 19.35 2.33 13.87
N GLN A 127 18.24 2.24 14.58
CA GLN A 127 18.06 2.96 15.84
C GLN A 127 18.77 2.24 16.99
N GLY A 128 18.87 0.91 16.94
CA GLY A 128 19.61 0.11 17.93
C GLY A 128 21.13 0.23 17.85
N ASP A 129 21.67 0.59 16.69
CA ASP A 129 23.12 0.77 16.48
C ASP A 129 23.62 2.18 16.89
N ALA A 130 22.74 3.09 17.29
CA ALA A 130 23.14 4.41 17.74
C ALA A 130 23.81 4.29 19.12
N PRO A 131 25.06 4.76 19.30
CA PRO A 131 25.71 4.72 20.60
C PRO A 131 24.83 5.49 21.59
N THR A 132 24.46 4.83 22.68
CA THR A 132 23.81 5.46 23.83
C THR A 132 24.79 6.50 24.37
N SER A 133 24.69 7.74 23.88
CA SER A 133 25.35 8.89 24.50
C SER A 133 24.65 9.14 25.83
N ALA A 134 25.23 8.54 26.87
CA ALA A 134 24.93 8.80 28.27
C ALA A 134 25.31 10.23 28.66
#